data_AF-A0A9E1I483-F1
#
_entry.id   AF-A0A9E1I483-F1
#
_cell.length_a   1.000
_cell.length_b   1.000
_cell.length_c   1.000
_cell.angle_alpha   90.00
_cell.angle_beta   90.00
_cell.angle_gamma   90.00
#
_symmetry.space_group_name_H-M   'P 1'
#
loop_
_entity.id
_entity.type
_entity.pdbx_description
1 polymer ?
#
loop_
_entity_poly.entity_id
_entity_poly.type
_entity_poly.pdbx_seq_one_letter_code
_entity_poly.pdbx_strand_id
1 'polypeptide(L)'
;MKRKLLCAFVLGLICTILAVGASAADISANLNTPTSNRNTGNIVVSGETGSGNSEYVFIIITDSSKTAADMTESGILTDAYTVGQCMTDDTGNFSATLKLAEQYGDGSYNCIVYTASGNSGTIPFTYQSPYTIPKALKYLSERKLDTEVAGDEALFLAKFESVKTLFGTDTTAYYDSFVQTEKERLVNIMIQIRKEGGYDSVISFNKDFAMAEYLIAIDKLTTEDDVYAFLETDAAKAALQLDTRYADAAEAVKRQVAAVIAGESFVLPADLHNLIKEKLVIAEFGAITVWNDLLTLVGKYSDTIVIDSDSQTKLGNITVDDACQKMYSYTSEMTTVAGIIGAYKKGIADAYNEKYPNGAPSGDNNGNGGNNGGNGGGGGGGGAAPAPSDDNLVVVPIVDNTKPKEERERFSDLAGYSWAKEAIYKLAENGIITGYPDGRFGPGDTLTREQVVVMLVNAFQKATDGDVSGFADVKSGAWYYDSIRYAVGSGMVAGMGDGRFGVGLPITRQDFAVMAYNAIGASYEPNGTANMKDMDSVAGYAQKAVKALVELGVISGDDEGNVRPLAYTTRAEAAVILSKLK
;
A
#
# COMPACT_ATOMS: atom_id res chain seq x y z
N MET A 1 5.63 38.16 1.02
CA MET A 1 5.16 39.56 1.12
C MET A 1 3.73 39.69 1.66
N LYS A 2 2.71 39.02 1.11
CA LYS A 2 1.31 39.15 1.56
C LYS A 2 1.07 38.82 3.06
N ARG A 3 1.68 37.76 3.62
CA ARG A 3 1.60 37.44 5.07
C ARG A 3 2.21 38.52 5.97
N LYS A 4 3.34 39.11 5.58
CA LYS A 4 3.98 40.20 6.35
C LYS A 4 3.15 41.49 6.30
N LEU A 5 2.48 41.75 5.18
CA LEU A 5 1.57 42.89 5.02
C LEU A 5 0.29 42.72 5.84
N LEU A 6 -0.29 41.51 5.85
CA LEU A 6 -1.46 41.17 6.66
C LEU A 6 -1.12 41.19 8.17
N CYS A 7 0.02 40.62 8.57
CA CYS A 7 0.54 40.72 9.93
C CYS A 7 0.69 42.18 10.35
N ALA A 8 1.33 43.03 9.53
CA ALA A 8 1.53 44.45 9.84
C ALA A 8 0.21 45.24 9.93
N PHE A 9 -0.78 44.91 9.09
CA PHE A 9 -2.11 45.53 9.12
C PHE A 9 -2.92 45.11 10.36
N VAL A 10 -2.93 43.81 10.66
CA VAL A 10 -3.56 43.25 11.87
C VAL A 10 -2.88 43.77 13.13
N LEU A 11 -1.53 43.86 13.14
CA LEU A 11 -0.76 44.48 14.21
C LEU A 11 -1.20 45.92 14.42
N GLY A 12 -1.29 46.71 13.35
CA GLY A 12 -1.69 48.11 13.41
C GLY A 12 -3.06 48.29 14.05
N LEU A 13 -4.04 47.46 13.65
CA LEU A 13 -5.40 47.47 14.20
C LEU A 13 -5.45 47.06 15.67
N ILE A 14 -4.76 45.98 16.05
CA ILE A 14 -4.68 45.53 17.44
C ILE A 14 -3.96 46.55 18.32
N CYS A 15 -2.89 47.17 17.83
CA CYS A 15 -2.15 48.21 18.57
C CYS A 15 -3.01 49.46 18.80
N THR A 16 -3.84 49.86 17.82
CA THR A 16 -4.82 50.92 18.06
C THR A 16 -5.83 50.55 19.14
N ILE A 17 -6.35 49.31 19.15
CA ILE A 17 -7.31 48.84 20.16
C ILE A 17 -6.66 48.86 21.56
N LEU A 18 -5.44 48.36 21.69
CA LEU A 18 -4.68 48.35 22.95
C LEU A 18 -4.34 49.77 23.45
N ALA A 19 -4.19 50.74 22.54
CA ALA A 19 -3.88 52.12 22.90
C ALA A 19 -5.08 52.94 23.41
N VAL A 20 -6.33 52.51 23.15
CA VAL A 20 -7.53 53.31 23.46
C VAL A 20 -7.95 53.24 24.95
N GLY A 21 -7.41 52.32 25.76
CA GLY A 21 -7.67 52.30 27.20
C GLY A 21 -9.14 52.11 27.60
N ALA A 22 -9.97 51.56 26.70
CA ALA A 22 -11.33 51.16 27.02
C ALA A 22 -11.33 50.05 28.10
N SER A 23 -12.37 49.97 28.94
CA SER A 23 -12.51 48.88 29.90
C SER A 23 -12.67 47.56 29.16
N ALA A 24 -11.56 46.85 28.94
CA ALA A 24 -11.55 45.57 28.27
C ALA A 24 -12.27 44.53 29.13
N ALA A 25 -13.39 43.98 28.64
CA ALA A 25 -14.00 42.83 29.28
C ALA A 25 -13.24 41.56 28.92
N ASP A 26 -13.04 40.69 29.91
CA ASP A 26 -12.56 39.34 29.68
C ASP A 26 -13.70 38.48 29.10
N ILE A 27 -13.55 38.03 27.86
CA ILE A 27 -14.54 37.20 27.16
C ILE A 27 -14.15 35.71 27.16
N SER A 28 -13.13 35.29 27.90
CA SER A 28 -12.63 33.90 27.89
C SER A 28 -13.74 32.87 28.18
N ALA A 29 -14.70 33.21 29.04
CA ALA A 29 -15.84 32.34 29.37
C ALA A 29 -16.84 32.15 28.21
N ASN A 30 -16.82 33.03 27.21
CA ASN A 30 -17.70 33.00 26.04
C ASN A 30 -17.03 32.35 24.82
N LEU A 31 -15.76 31.93 24.96
CA LEU A 31 -15.00 31.29 23.89
C LEU A 31 -15.16 29.77 23.98
N ASN A 32 -15.31 29.13 22.82
CA ASN A 32 -15.25 27.67 22.73
C ASN A 32 -13.79 27.23 22.68
N THR A 33 -13.46 26.13 23.36
CA THR A 33 -12.12 25.52 23.27
C THR A 33 -11.80 25.23 21.80
N PRO A 34 -10.71 25.80 21.25
CA PRO A 34 -10.32 25.55 19.87
C PRO A 34 -10.20 24.06 19.58
N THR A 35 -10.71 23.65 18.42
CA THR A 35 -10.58 22.28 17.93
C THR A 35 -9.49 22.23 16.87
N SER A 36 -8.69 21.16 16.87
CA SER A 36 -7.68 20.93 15.83
C SER A 36 -7.92 19.62 15.10
N ASN A 37 -7.62 19.61 13.80
CA ASN A 37 -7.74 18.43 12.95
C ASN A 37 -6.36 17.97 12.51
N ARG A 38 -5.93 16.80 12.98
CA ARG A 38 -4.62 16.22 12.67
C ARG A 38 -4.39 16.00 11.17
N ASN A 39 -5.42 15.79 10.36
CA ASN A 39 -5.25 15.54 8.93
C ASN A 39 -5.02 16.84 8.14
N THR A 40 -5.64 17.94 8.55
CA THR A 40 -5.60 19.22 7.80
C THR A 40 -4.72 20.28 8.44
N GLY A 41 -4.41 20.12 9.73
CA GLY A 41 -3.78 21.12 10.58
C GLY A 41 -4.64 22.34 10.86
N ASN A 42 -5.94 22.29 10.52
CA ASN A 42 -6.89 23.36 10.79
C ASN A 42 -7.11 23.49 12.29
N ILE A 43 -7.08 24.73 12.78
CA ILE A 43 -7.49 25.12 14.12
C ILE A 43 -8.76 25.95 13.95
N VAL A 44 -9.88 25.45 14.46
CA VAL A 44 -11.15 26.18 14.45
C VAL A 44 -11.31 26.87 15.79
N VAL A 45 -11.42 28.20 15.74
CA VAL A 45 -11.63 29.07 16.89
C VAL A 45 -13.00 29.71 16.74
N SER A 46 -13.82 29.64 17.78
CA SER A 46 -15.17 30.21 17.77
C SER A 46 -15.59 30.67 19.16
N GLY A 47 -16.63 31.49 19.21
CA GLY A 47 -17.19 31.99 20.46
C GLY A 47 -18.10 33.18 20.23
N GLU A 48 -18.48 33.82 21.33
CA GLU A 48 -19.28 35.03 21.34
C GLU A 48 -18.49 36.21 21.92
N THR A 49 -18.59 37.37 21.27
CA THR A 49 -17.88 38.59 21.67
C THR A 49 -18.59 39.39 22.76
N GLY A 50 -19.88 39.10 23.01
CA GLY A 50 -20.72 39.80 23.98
C GLY A 50 -21.17 41.21 23.56
N SER A 51 -20.85 41.66 22.34
CA SER A 51 -21.22 42.99 21.84
C SER A 51 -22.61 43.07 21.21
N GLY A 52 -23.19 41.91 20.86
CA GLY A 52 -24.50 41.80 20.20
C GLY A 52 -24.58 42.50 18.84
N ASN A 53 -23.44 42.74 18.19
CA ASN A 53 -23.34 43.40 16.88
C ASN A 53 -22.20 42.81 16.04
N SER A 54 -22.23 43.07 14.73
CA SER A 54 -21.15 42.76 13.79
C SER A 54 -19.89 43.58 14.08
N GLU A 55 -18.78 42.93 14.43
CA GLU A 55 -17.47 43.53 14.70
C GLU A 55 -16.31 42.64 14.22
N TYR A 56 -15.11 43.23 14.10
CA TYR A 56 -13.90 42.47 13.80
C TYR A 56 -13.40 41.73 15.03
N VAL A 57 -12.99 40.48 14.80
CA VAL A 57 -12.34 39.62 15.78
C VAL A 57 -10.95 39.27 15.25
N PHE A 58 -9.94 39.45 16.09
CA PHE A 58 -8.56 39.09 15.84
C PHE A 58 -8.17 37.91 16.71
N ILE A 59 -7.46 36.95 16.13
CA ILE A 59 -7.14 35.67 16.76
C ILE A 59 -5.65 35.45 16.67
N ILE A 60 -5.02 35.09 17.78
CA ILE A 60 -3.59 34.86 17.89
C ILE A 60 -3.36 33.51 18.53
N ILE A 61 -2.57 32.65 17.90
CA ILE A 61 -2.10 31.39 18.50
C ILE A 61 -0.67 31.58 18.97
N THR A 62 -0.38 31.11 20.18
CA THR A 62 0.89 31.34 20.87
C THR A 62 1.23 30.14 21.78
N ASP A 63 2.44 30.14 22.35
CA ASP A 63 2.82 29.26 23.44
C ASP A 63 1.79 29.26 24.58
N SER A 64 1.62 28.11 25.24
CA SER A 64 0.72 27.91 26.39
C SER A 64 1.00 28.81 27.60
N SER A 65 2.20 29.40 27.71
CA SER A 65 2.56 30.28 28.80
C SER A 65 2.09 31.72 28.62
N LYS A 66 1.57 32.08 27.43
CA LYS A 66 1.28 33.47 27.06
C LYS A 66 -0.20 33.80 27.14
N THR A 67 -0.52 35.02 27.51
CA THR A 67 -1.87 35.52 27.75
C THR A 67 -2.13 36.80 26.96
N ALA A 68 -3.38 37.27 26.97
CA ALA A 68 -3.72 38.56 26.38
C ALA A 68 -2.90 39.74 26.94
N ALA A 69 -2.40 39.66 28.18
CA ALA A 69 -1.54 40.71 28.73
C ALA A 69 -0.14 40.74 28.06
N ASP A 70 0.32 39.60 27.53
CA ASP A 70 1.64 39.48 26.89
C ASP A 70 1.63 39.98 25.45
N MET A 71 0.46 40.02 24.79
CA MET A 71 0.32 40.42 23.37
C MET A 71 0.32 41.94 23.18
N THR A 72 1.33 42.60 23.70
CA THR A 72 1.72 43.97 23.29
C THR A 72 2.18 43.98 21.83
N GLU A 73 2.40 45.16 21.23
CA GLU A 73 2.96 45.25 19.87
C GLU A 73 4.22 44.38 19.68
N SER A 74 5.14 44.45 20.65
CA SER A 74 6.34 43.61 20.64
C SER A 74 6.02 42.14 20.86
N GLY A 75 5.09 41.82 21.77
CA GLY A 75 4.70 40.44 22.08
C GLY A 75 4.07 39.72 20.89
N ILE A 76 3.22 40.40 20.11
CA ILE A 76 2.63 39.81 18.91
C ILE A 76 3.70 39.50 17.85
N LEU A 77 4.75 40.34 17.75
CA LEU A 77 5.84 40.09 16.80
C LEU A 77 6.75 38.94 17.19
N THR A 78 6.93 38.69 18.49
CA THR A 78 7.88 37.67 18.99
C THR A 78 7.20 36.35 19.33
N ASP A 79 5.98 36.39 19.85
CA ASP A 79 5.34 35.26 20.51
C ASP A 79 4.15 34.69 19.73
N ALA A 80 3.63 35.42 18.72
CA ALA A 80 2.56 34.90 17.87
C ALA A 80 3.08 33.87 16.86
N TYR A 81 2.52 32.67 16.91
CA TYR A 81 2.81 31.59 15.96
C TYR A 81 1.97 31.70 14.70
N THR A 82 0.73 32.17 14.83
CA THR A 82 -0.09 32.62 13.70
C THR A 82 -1.11 33.66 14.17
N VAL A 83 -1.53 34.51 13.24
CA VAL A 83 -2.61 35.47 13.44
C VAL A 83 -3.71 35.25 12.40
N GLY A 84 -4.95 35.50 12.80
CA GLY A 84 -6.14 35.42 11.95
C GLY A 84 -7.11 36.55 12.29
N GLN A 85 -8.07 36.75 11.40
CA GLN A 85 -9.17 37.68 11.62
C GLN A 85 -10.47 37.14 11.02
N CYS A 86 -11.59 37.49 11.62
CA CYS A 86 -12.93 37.25 11.09
C CYS A 86 -13.88 38.36 11.53
N MET A 87 -15.10 38.34 11.01
CA MET A 87 -16.20 39.18 11.50
C MET A 87 -17.13 38.32 12.36
N THR A 88 -17.75 38.92 13.37
CA THR A 88 -18.93 38.32 13.98
C THR A 88 -20.14 38.43 13.05
N ASP A 89 -21.14 37.59 13.30
CA ASP A 89 -22.49 37.82 12.81
C ASP A 89 -23.22 38.91 13.62
N ASP A 90 -24.47 39.19 13.25
CA ASP A 90 -25.30 40.21 13.90
C ASP A 90 -25.66 39.87 15.36
N THR A 91 -25.35 38.66 15.83
CA THR A 91 -25.53 38.24 17.22
C THR A 91 -24.21 38.27 18.01
N GLY A 92 -23.10 38.64 17.39
CA GLY A 92 -21.78 38.68 18.04
C GLY A 92 -21.04 37.34 18.05
N ASN A 93 -21.54 36.32 17.35
CA ASN A 93 -20.89 35.01 17.23
C ASN A 93 -19.86 35.02 16.10
N PHE A 94 -18.74 34.33 16.27
CA PHE A 94 -17.72 34.20 15.23
C PHE A 94 -17.17 32.78 15.10
N SER A 95 -16.58 32.50 13.94
CA SER A 95 -15.79 31.29 13.70
C SER A 95 -14.70 31.59 12.69
N ALA A 96 -13.48 31.15 12.98
CA ALA A 96 -12.33 31.28 12.09
C ALA A 96 -11.52 29.99 12.04
N THR A 97 -10.90 29.74 10.90
CA THR A 97 -9.96 28.63 10.71
C THR A 97 -8.55 29.17 10.51
N LEU A 98 -7.63 28.73 11.34
CA LEU A 98 -6.20 29.06 11.29
C LEU A 98 -5.36 27.81 11.03
N LYS A 99 -4.10 28.00 10.66
CA LYS A 99 -3.10 26.93 10.53
C LYS A 99 -1.77 27.36 11.12
N LEU A 100 -1.12 26.44 11.83
CA LEU A 100 0.28 26.60 12.23
C LEU A 100 1.23 26.16 11.12
N ALA A 101 2.42 26.77 11.10
CA ALA A 101 3.50 26.35 10.22
C ALA A 101 4.08 24.99 10.63
N GLU A 102 4.75 24.31 9.70
CA GLU A 102 5.27 22.96 9.89
C GLU A 102 6.23 22.79 11.08
N GLN A 103 6.94 23.85 11.48
CA GLN A 103 7.86 23.81 12.62
C GLN A 103 7.16 23.57 13.97
N TYR A 104 5.86 23.81 14.06
CA TYR A 104 5.09 23.62 15.29
C TYR A 104 4.47 22.21 15.34
N GLY A 105 4.75 21.51 16.45
CA GLY A 105 4.32 20.12 16.67
C GLY A 105 3.08 20.00 17.56
N ASP A 106 2.71 18.76 17.87
CA ASP A 106 1.67 18.47 18.86
C ASP A 106 2.02 19.10 20.21
N GLY A 107 1.03 19.65 20.93
CA GLY A 107 1.27 20.23 22.24
C GLY A 107 0.15 21.12 22.74
N SER A 108 0.39 21.75 23.89
CA SER A 108 -0.51 22.75 24.48
C SER A 108 -0.15 24.14 23.95
N TYR A 109 -1.18 24.89 23.57
CA TYR A 109 -1.07 26.25 23.04
C TYR A 109 -2.17 27.11 23.65
N ASN A 110 -2.00 28.43 23.59
CA ASN A 110 -3.06 29.37 23.89
C ASN A 110 -3.58 30.03 22.62
N CYS A 111 -4.90 30.19 22.57
CA CYS A 111 -5.58 31.03 21.61
C CYS A 111 -6.02 32.30 22.32
N ILE A 112 -5.58 33.45 21.81
CA ILE A 112 -5.93 34.77 22.32
C ILE A 112 -6.82 35.44 21.30
N VAL A 113 -7.95 35.96 21.77
CA VAL A 113 -8.96 36.63 20.95
C VAL A 113 -9.03 38.09 21.39
N TYR A 114 -9.05 39.01 20.42
CA TYR A 114 -9.35 40.43 20.61
C TYR A 114 -10.52 40.84 19.74
N THR A 115 -11.35 41.74 20.25
CA THR A 115 -12.45 42.33 19.46
C THR A 115 -12.16 43.80 19.18
N ALA A 116 -12.76 44.34 18.11
CA ALA A 116 -12.64 45.76 17.78
C ALA A 116 -13.17 46.67 18.90
N SER A 117 -14.12 46.18 19.71
CA SER A 117 -14.65 46.86 20.89
C SER A 117 -13.70 46.89 22.09
N GLY A 118 -12.53 46.23 22.00
CA GLY A 118 -11.51 46.22 23.05
C GLY A 118 -11.62 45.06 24.04
N ASN A 119 -12.52 44.11 23.83
CA ASN A 119 -12.61 42.90 24.64
C ASN A 119 -11.48 41.94 24.29
N SER A 120 -11.05 41.13 25.26
CA SER A 120 -10.04 40.10 25.02
C SER A 120 -10.31 38.83 25.80
N GLY A 121 -9.83 37.70 25.31
CA GLY A 121 -9.93 36.42 26.02
C GLY A 121 -8.77 35.51 25.67
N THR A 122 -8.39 34.64 26.61
CA THR A 122 -7.35 33.62 26.43
C THR A 122 -7.95 32.25 26.71
N ILE A 123 -7.85 31.33 25.76
CA ILE A 123 -8.32 29.96 25.91
C ILE A 123 -7.22 28.95 25.58
N PRO A 124 -6.86 28.04 26.51
CA PRO A 124 -5.91 26.98 26.23
C PRO A 124 -6.53 25.90 25.34
N PHE A 125 -5.72 25.27 24.50
CA PHE A 125 -6.13 24.12 23.70
C PHE A 125 -4.95 23.20 23.39
N THR A 126 -5.27 21.98 22.99
CA THR A 126 -4.29 21.02 22.49
C THR A 126 -4.31 21.01 20.96
N TYR A 127 -3.15 21.26 20.36
CA TYR A 127 -2.96 21.19 18.93
C TYR A 127 -2.41 19.81 18.52
N GLN A 128 -3.00 19.24 17.47
CA GLN A 128 -2.49 18.05 16.79
C GLN A 128 -1.99 18.44 15.40
N SER A 129 -0.68 18.37 15.23
CA SER A 129 0.00 18.77 14.00
C SER A 129 -0.12 17.69 12.93
N PRO A 130 -0.40 18.07 11.66
CA PRO A 130 -0.43 17.14 10.54
C PRO A 130 0.97 16.66 10.14
N TYR A 131 2.02 17.26 10.70
CA TYR A 131 3.41 16.95 10.35
C TYR A 131 4.08 16.00 11.34
N THR A 132 3.49 15.78 12.53
CA THR A 132 4.11 14.96 13.59
C THR A 132 4.34 13.52 13.13
N ILE A 133 3.33 12.88 12.54
CA ILE A 133 3.42 11.51 12.03
C ILE A 133 4.38 11.42 10.82
N PRO A 134 4.24 12.24 9.76
CA PRO A 134 5.19 12.20 8.64
C PRO A 134 6.64 12.39 9.05
N LYS A 135 6.93 13.32 9.98
CA LYS A 135 8.29 13.53 10.51
C LYS A 135 8.80 12.34 11.32
N ALA A 136 7.93 11.72 12.11
CA ALA A 136 8.28 10.51 12.87
C ALA A 136 8.62 9.35 11.93
N LEU A 137 7.77 9.07 10.95
CA LEU A 137 7.99 8.02 9.96
C LEU A 137 9.25 8.27 9.15
N LYS A 138 9.46 9.50 8.68
CA LYS A 138 10.69 9.91 7.98
C LYS A 138 11.94 9.63 8.84
N TYR A 139 11.90 10.00 10.12
CA TYR A 139 13.02 9.76 11.03
C TYR A 139 13.32 8.26 11.21
N LEU A 140 12.28 7.45 11.39
CA LEU A 140 12.40 5.99 11.52
C LEU A 140 12.84 5.33 10.20
N SER A 141 12.64 6.01 9.07
CA SER A 141 12.95 5.54 7.71
C SER A 141 14.35 5.87 7.22
N GLU A 142 14.83 7.10 7.45
CA GLU A 142 16.08 7.61 6.89
C GLU A 142 17.33 6.98 7.53
N ARG A 143 17.17 6.30 8.66
CA ARG A 143 18.30 5.78 9.43
C ARG A 143 18.84 4.49 8.81
N LYS A 144 19.88 4.58 7.99
CA LYS A 144 20.69 3.41 7.63
C LYS A 144 21.46 2.97 8.88
N LEU A 145 21.24 1.74 9.36
CA LEU A 145 22.27 1.07 10.14
C LEU A 145 23.39 0.79 9.14
N ASP A 146 24.33 1.73 8.99
CA ASP A 146 25.62 1.35 8.45
C ASP A 146 26.21 0.35 9.45
N THR A 147 26.51 -0.85 8.98
CA THR A 147 26.93 -2.03 9.76
C THR A 147 28.18 -1.82 10.63
N GLU A 148 28.76 -0.61 10.63
CA GLU A 148 29.99 -0.24 11.32
C GLU A 148 29.78 0.75 12.49
N VAL A 149 28.59 1.34 12.68
CA VAL A 149 28.33 2.29 13.77
C VAL A 149 27.37 1.69 14.80
N ALA A 150 27.94 1.08 15.85
CA ALA A 150 27.17 0.64 17.01
C ALA A 150 26.52 1.85 17.73
N GLY A 151 25.22 1.77 18.05
CA GLY A 151 24.50 2.77 18.87
C GLY A 151 23.30 3.45 18.20
N ASP A 152 22.96 3.09 16.96
CA ASP A 152 21.85 3.68 16.21
C ASP A 152 20.47 3.10 16.58
N GLU A 153 20.46 1.89 17.15
CA GLU A 153 19.27 1.22 17.70
C GLU A 153 18.70 2.00 18.89
N ALA A 154 19.57 2.47 19.79
CA ALA A 154 19.16 3.25 20.95
C ALA A 154 18.43 4.54 20.55
N LEU A 155 18.87 5.19 19.46
CA LEU A 155 18.24 6.40 18.97
C LEU A 155 16.92 6.12 18.24
N PHE A 156 16.87 5.03 17.45
CA PHE A 156 15.61 4.55 16.87
C PHE A 156 14.59 4.26 17.98
N LEU A 157 14.98 3.48 18.99
CA LEU A 157 14.12 3.12 20.12
C LEU A 157 13.67 4.36 20.88
N ALA A 158 14.58 5.28 21.21
CA ALA A 158 14.22 6.54 21.86
C ALA A 158 13.20 7.34 21.04
N LYS A 159 13.37 7.38 19.70
CA LYS A 159 12.39 8.04 18.84
C LYS A 159 11.06 7.30 18.84
N PHE A 160 11.08 5.99 18.64
CA PHE A 160 9.88 5.16 18.61
C PHE A 160 9.10 5.31 19.92
N GLU A 161 9.74 5.20 21.06
CA GLU A 161 9.13 5.42 22.38
C GLU A 161 8.46 6.79 22.50
N SER A 162 9.07 7.84 21.93
CA SER A 162 8.48 9.19 21.94
C SER A 162 7.22 9.35 21.08
N VAL A 163 6.99 8.44 20.12
CA VAL A 163 5.88 8.54 19.14
C VAL A 163 4.96 7.33 19.12
N LYS A 164 5.23 6.26 19.87
CA LYS A 164 4.48 4.99 19.79
C LYS A 164 2.98 5.15 20.04
N THR A 165 2.60 6.07 20.91
CA THR A 165 1.19 6.38 21.20
C THR A 165 0.45 6.99 20.00
N LEU A 166 1.18 7.66 19.09
CA LEU A 166 0.64 8.20 17.84
C LEU A 166 0.40 7.11 16.79
N PHE A 167 1.06 5.96 16.93
CA PHE A 167 0.98 4.86 15.97
C PHE A 167 -0.11 3.82 16.33
N GLY A 168 -0.76 3.98 17.49
CA GLY A 168 -1.88 3.15 17.93
C GLY A 168 -1.46 2.02 18.87
N THR A 169 -2.43 1.45 19.57
CA THR A 169 -2.23 0.41 20.60
C THR A 169 -1.77 -0.94 20.03
N ASP A 170 -2.07 -1.21 18.76
CA ASP A 170 -1.77 -2.49 18.10
C ASP A 170 -0.28 -2.65 17.74
N THR A 171 0.55 -1.65 18.07
CA THR A 171 1.96 -1.59 17.69
C THR A 171 2.92 -2.24 18.68
N THR A 172 2.44 -2.79 19.80
CA THR A 172 3.33 -3.20 20.91
C THR A 172 2.94 -4.53 21.55
N ALA A 173 2.29 -5.42 20.79
CA ALA A 173 1.73 -6.67 21.32
C ALA A 173 2.73 -7.48 22.15
N TYR A 174 4.01 -7.46 21.76
CA TYR A 174 5.10 -8.09 22.51
C TYR A 174 6.21 -7.12 22.93
N TYR A 175 6.33 -5.98 22.28
CA TYR A 175 7.42 -5.02 22.43
C TYR A 175 7.63 -4.55 23.87
N ASP A 176 6.55 -4.28 24.60
CA ASP A 176 6.65 -3.82 25.99
C ASP A 176 7.18 -4.93 26.92
N SER A 177 7.08 -6.21 26.52
CA SER A 177 7.65 -7.35 27.25
C SER A 177 9.11 -7.67 26.86
N PHE A 178 9.62 -7.05 25.80
CA PHE A 178 10.94 -7.36 25.27
C PHE A 178 12.07 -6.81 26.14
N VAL A 179 13.09 -7.63 26.33
CA VAL A 179 14.36 -7.17 26.91
C VAL A 179 15.13 -6.31 25.91
N GLN A 180 16.15 -5.60 26.37
CA GLN A 180 16.88 -4.63 25.55
C GLN A 180 17.46 -5.25 24.25
N THR A 181 18.04 -6.45 24.34
CA THR A 181 18.60 -7.16 23.18
C THR A 181 17.54 -7.56 22.15
N GLU A 182 16.30 -7.81 22.59
CA GLU A 182 15.18 -8.13 21.71
C GLU A 182 14.67 -6.87 21.01
N LYS A 183 14.64 -5.73 21.72
CA LYS A 183 14.32 -4.43 21.12
C LYS A 183 15.35 -4.02 20.07
N GLU A 184 16.64 -4.23 20.35
CA GLU A 184 17.71 -4.01 19.37
C GLU A 184 17.56 -4.92 18.15
N ARG A 185 17.27 -6.21 18.36
CA ARG A 185 16.97 -7.14 17.27
C ARG A 185 15.76 -6.71 16.45
N LEU A 186 14.71 -6.19 17.09
CA LEU A 186 13.53 -5.68 16.39
C LEU A 186 13.92 -4.54 15.44
N VAL A 187 14.76 -3.59 15.89
CA VAL A 187 15.25 -2.50 15.03
C VAL A 187 16.04 -3.05 13.84
N ASN A 188 16.88 -4.06 14.07
CA ASN A 188 17.65 -4.71 13.00
C ASN A 188 16.75 -5.38 11.96
N ILE A 189 15.70 -6.08 12.39
CA ILE A 189 14.72 -6.67 11.48
C ILE A 189 14.00 -5.57 10.70
N MET A 190 13.50 -4.54 11.38
CA MET A 190 12.81 -3.40 10.76
C MET A 190 13.64 -2.75 9.65
N ILE A 191 14.94 -2.58 9.89
CA ILE A 191 15.84 -1.95 8.93
C ILE A 191 16.12 -2.82 7.71
N GLN A 192 16.08 -4.15 7.87
CA GLN A 192 16.27 -5.09 6.77
C GLN A 192 14.99 -5.28 5.94
N ILE A 193 13.80 -5.27 6.57
CA ILE A 193 12.53 -5.50 5.87
C ILE A 193 11.92 -4.24 5.27
N ARG A 194 12.32 -3.05 5.75
CA ARG A 194 11.80 -1.79 5.21
C ARG A 194 12.05 -1.71 3.70
N LYS A 195 11.11 -1.08 3.00
CA LYS A 195 11.23 -0.83 1.57
C LYS A 195 12.20 0.31 1.26
N GLU A 196 12.80 0.29 0.06
CA GLU A 196 13.52 1.45 -0.48
C GLU A 196 12.58 2.67 -0.45
N GLY A 197 12.96 3.73 0.26
CA GLY A 197 12.12 4.94 0.48
C GLY A 197 11.47 5.04 1.86
N GLY A 198 11.50 3.97 2.67
CA GLY A 198 11.02 3.98 4.05
C GLY A 198 9.52 3.80 4.22
N TYR A 199 8.99 4.36 5.31
CA TYR A 199 7.60 4.33 5.71
C TYR A 199 6.90 5.62 5.31
N ASP A 200 5.85 5.47 4.51
CA ASP A 200 4.97 6.54 4.04
C ASP A 200 3.71 6.71 4.91
N SER A 201 3.38 5.70 5.72
CA SER A 201 2.21 5.67 6.59
C SER A 201 2.48 4.92 7.90
N VAL A 202 1.64 5.18 8.91
CA VAL A 202 1.64 4.42 10.16
C VAL A 202 1.29 2.96 9.89
N ILE A 203 0.42 2.69 8.92
CA ILE A 203 0.02 1.33 8.56
C ILE A 203 1.21 0.54 8.02
N SER A 204 1.99 1.11 7.10
CA SER A 204 3.18 0.43 6.55
C SER A 204 4.25 0.21 7.61
N PHE A 205 4.44 1.17 8.53
CA PHE A 205 5.30 1.00 9.68
C PHE A 205 4.82 -0.11 10.63
N ASN A 206 3.54 -0.06 11.04
CA ASN A 206 2.96 -1.01 11.99
C ASN A 206 2.98 -2.43 11.46
N LYS A 207 2.77 -2.60 10.15
CA LYS A 207 2.86 -3.91 9.49
C LYS A 207 4.24 -4.54 9.65
N ASP A 208 5.29 -3.77 9.33
CA ASP A 208 6.66 -4.27 9.45
C ASP A 208 7.06 -4.44 10.92
N PHE A 209 6.60 -3.54 11.80
CA PHE A 209 6.85 -3.62 13.24
C PHE A 209 6.23 -4.87 13.86
N ALA A 210 4.96 -5.13 13.57
CA ALA A 210 4.26 -6.34 14.02
C ALA A 210 4.96 -7.59 13.46
N MET A 211 5.39 -7.58 12.20
CA MET A 211 6.13 -8.72 11.65
C MET A 211 7.45 -8.98 12.40
N ALA A 212 8.19 -7.93 12.76
CA ALA A 212 9.41 -8.04 13.55
C ALA A 212 9.15 -8.53 14.98
N GLU A 213 8.12 -8.01 15.66
CA GLU A 213 7.71 -8.47 16.99
C GLU A 213 7.32 -9.94 17.00
N TYR A 214 6.47 -10.36 16.07
CA TYR A 214 5.97 -11.73 16.02
C TYR A 214 7.08 -12.72 15.62
N LEU A 215 8.06 -12.30 14.82
CA LEU A 215 9.25 -13.10 14.54
C LEU A 215 10.11 -13.31 15.80
N ILE A 216 10.24 -12.30 16.66
CA ILE A 216 10.96 -12.46 17.92
C ILE A 216 10.15 -13.30 18.92
N ALA A 217 8.82 -13.18 18.90
CA ALA A 217 7.95 -13.95 19.78
C ALA A 217 7.98 -15.45 19.45
N ILE A 218 7.99 -15.83 18.17
CA ILE A 218 7.98 -17.25 17.77
C ILE A 218 9.27 -17.98 18.16
N ASP A 219 10.42 -17.30 18.14
CA ASP A 219 11.72 -17.84 18.58
C ASP A 219 11.75 -18.30 20.05
N LYS A 220 10.83 -17.78 20.88
CA LYS A 220 10.72 -18.15 22.30
C LYS A 220 9.97 -19.45 22.51
N LEU A 221 9.33 -19.98 21.47
CA LEU A 221 8.49 -21.16 21.52
C LEU A 221 9.34 -22.40 21.21
N THR A 222 9.35 -23.35 22.15
CA THR A 222 10.23 -24.53 22.09
C THR A 222 9.48 -25.84 21.88
N THR A 223 8.15 -25.79 21.79
CA THR A 223 7.31 -26.97 21.62
C THR A 223 6.40 -26.83 20.39
N GLU A 224 6.06 -27.97 19.77
CA GLU A 224 5.11 -28.01 18.65
C GLU A 224 3.76 -27.37 19.03
N ASP A 225 3.22 -27.72 20.20
CA ASP A 225 1.91 -27.25 20.64
C ASP A 225 1.86 -25.73 20.81
N ASP A 226 2.93 -25.14 21.39
CA ASP A 226 3.00 -23.69 21.59
C ASP A 226 3.12 -22.95 20.24
N VAL A 227 3.97 -23.45 19.33
CA VAL A 227 4.12 -22.87 18.00
C VAL A 227 2.83 -22.97 17.19
N TYR A 228 2.18 -24.14 17.21
CA TYR A 228 0.91 -24.35 16.52
C TYR A 228 -0.17 -23.41 17.06
N ALA A 229 -0.34 -23.33 18.38
CA ALA A 229 -1.31 -22.44 19.00
C ALA A 229 -1.04 -20.96 18.66
N PHE A 230 0.23 -20.55 18.65
CA PHE A 230 0.65 -19.20 18.28
C PHE A 230 0.32 -18.87 16.82
N LEU A 231 0.74 -19.72 15.88
CA LEU A 231 0.50 -19.55 14.44
C LEU A 231 -0.99 -19.59 14.07
N GLU A 232 -1.84 -20.20 14.89
CA GLU A 232 -3.28 -20.24 14.67
C GLU A 232 -4.02 -18.97 15.10
N THR A 233 -3.38 -18.06 15.84
CA THR A 233 -3.99 -16.77 16.19
C THR A 233 -4.14 -15.85 14.96
N ASP A 234 -5.25 -15.12 14.88
CA ASP A 234 -5.49 -14.16 13.79
C ASP A 234 -4.40 -13.09 13.73
N ALA A 235 -3.91 -12.66 14.88
CA ALA A 235 -2.86 -11.67 14.98
C ALA A 235 -1.52 -12.19 14.44
N ALA A 236 -1.13 -13.44 14.75
CA ALA A 236 0.09 -14.03 14.19
C ALA A 236 -0.02 -14.25 12.68
N LYS A 237 -1.17 -14.74 12.20
CA LYS A 237 -1.43 -14.91 10.76
C LYS A 237 -1.29 -13.59 10.01
N ALA A 238 -1.86 -12.52 10.54
CA ALA A 238 -1.80 -11.19 9.95
C ALA A 238 -0.39 -10.59 10.00
N ALA A 239 0.25 -10.59 11.18
CA ALA A 239 1.57 -10.00 11.39
C ALA A 239 2.68 -10.72 10.61
N LEU A 240 2.69 -12.06 10.67
CA LEU A 240 3.64 -12.88 9.94
C LEU A 240 3.24 -13.06 8.47
N GLN A 241 2.12 -12.54 8.00
CA GLN A 241 1.69 -12.67 6.61
C GLN A 241 1.75 -14.12 6.10
N LEU A 242 1.23 -15.05 6.89
CA LEU A 242 1.29 -16.47 6.54
C LEU A 242 0.57 -16.72 5.21
N ASP A 243 1.19 -17.56 4.38
CA ASP A 243 0.65 -17.93 3.07
C ASP A 243 -0.76 -18.54 3.22
N THR A 244 -1.69 -18.19 2.33
CA THR A 244 -3.06 -18.73 2.37
C THR A 244 -3.09 -20.26 2.32
N ARG A 245 -2.07 -20.88 1.69
CA ARG A 245 -1.91 -22.34 1.68
C ARG A 245 -1.72 -22.92 3.08
N TYR A 246 -1.05 -22.19 3.99
CA TYR A 246 -0.95 -22.61 5.39
C TYR A 246 -2.33 -22.56 6.04
N ALA A 247 -3.10 -21.49 5.83
CA ALA A 247 -4.44 -21.36 6.40
C ALA A 247 -5.37 -22.52 6.00
N ASP A 248 -5.32 -22.92 4.72
CA ASP A 248 -6.14 -23.98 4.13
C ASP A 248 -5.63 -25.41 4.44
N ALA A 249 -4.44 -25.55 5.02
CA ALA A 249 -3.84 -26.86 5.27
C ALA A 249 -4.53 -27.61 6.42
N ALA A 250 -4.52 -28.94 6.33
CA ALA A 250 -5.02 -29.79 7.41
C ALA A 250 -4.20 -29.60 8.70
N GLU A 251 -4.83 -29.76 9.87
CA GLU A 251 -4.16 -29.62 11.17
C GLU A 251 -2.90 -30.50 11.27
N ALA A 252 -2.96 -31.75 10.81
CA ALA A 252 -1.82 -32.66 10.84
C ALA A 252 -0.60 -32.15 10.03
N VAL A 253 -0.84 -31.37 8.97
CA VAL A 253 0.20 -30.74 8.16
C VAL A 253 0.76 -29.52 8.89
N LYS A 254 -0.11 -28.67 9.42
CA LYS A 254 0.27 -27.49 10.20
C LYS A 254 1.11 -27.86 11.43
N ARG A 255 0.76 -28.95 12.11
CA ARG A 255 1.53 -29.50 13.24
C ARG A 255 2.93 -29.96 12.84
N GLN A 256 3.11 -30.58 11.68
CA GLN A 256 4.44 -30.90 11.16
C GLN A 256 5.27 -29.64 10.90
N VAL A 257 4.66 -28.58 10.38
CA VAL A 257 5.33 -27.28 10.19
C VAL A 257 5.72 -26.68 11.55
N ALA A 258 4.80 -26.69 12.53
CA ALA A 258 5.06 -26.18 13.88
C ALA A 258 6.20 -26.92 14.58
N ALA A 259 6.28 -28.25 14.44
CA ALA A 259 7.34 -29.07 15.01
C ALA A 259 8.74 -28.70 14.47
N VAL A 260 8.83 -28.26 13.21
CA VAL A 260 10.11 -27.83 12.61
C VAL A 260 10.49 -26.41 13.04
N ILE A 261 9.52 -25.56 13.33
CA ILE A 261 9.76 -24.18 13.79
C ILE A 261 10.13 -24.15 15.29
N ALA A 262 9.65 -25.11 16.08
CA ALA A 262 9.87 -25.16 17.51
C ALA A 262 11.37 -25.15 17.88
N GLY A 263 11.80 -24.11 18.59
CA GLY A 263 13.20 -23.93 18.99
C GLY A 263 14.13 -23.38 17.91
N GLU A 264 13.62 -23.06 16.73
CA GLU A 264 14.37 -22.37 15.68
C GLU A 264 14.39 -20.85 15.90
N SER A 265 15.42 -20.20 15.36
CA SER A 265 15.54 -18.73 15.40
C SER A 265 15.70 -18.17 14.00
N PHE A 266 14.91 -17.15 13.68
CA PHE A 266 14.86 -16.57 12.34
C PHE A 266 15.51 -15.19 12.29
N VAL A 267 16.47 -15.00 11.39
CA VAL A 267 17.10 -13.67 11.23
C VAL A 267 16.12 -12.71 10.55
N LEU A 268 15.40 -13.20 9.54
CA LEU A 268 14.42 -12.44 8.78
C LEU A 268 13.07 -13.14 8.64
N PRO A 269 11.96 -12.40 8.45
CA PRO A 269 10.65 -13.00 8.18
C PRO A 269 10.65 -13.89 6.93
N ALA A 270 11.46 -13.57 5.92
CA ALA A 270 11.61 -14.37 4.72
C ALA A 270 12.13 -15.79 5.01
N ASP A 271 12.98 -15.96 6.03
CA ASP A 271 13.52 -17.26 6.42
C ASP A 271 12.40 -18.15 6.97
N LEU A 272 11.55 -17.59 7.83
CA LEU A 272 10.36 -18.27 8.34
C LEU A 272 9.38 -18.62 7.21
N HIS A 273 9.12 -17.69 6.29
CA HIS A 273 8.22 -17.92 5.15
C HIS A 273 8.72 -19.03 4.24
N ASN A 274 10.01 -19.02 3.92
CA ASN A 274 10.63 -20.05 3.09
C ASN A 274 10.55 -21.42 3.78
N LEU A 275 10.83 -21.47 5.08
CA LEU A 275 10.70 -22.69 5.88
C LEU A 275 9.26 -23.22 5.87
N ILE A 276 8.28 -22.37 6.17
CA ILE A 276 6.86 -22.74 6.15
C ILE A 276 6.48 -23.26 4.77
N LYS A 277 6.82 -22.53 3.70
CA LYS A 277 6.50 -22.91 2.32
C LYS A 277 7.10 -24.27 1.97
N GLU A 278 8.37 -24.49 2.27
CA GLU A 278 9.07 -25.75 2.01
C GLU A 278 8.45 -26.92 2.79
N LYS A 279 8.19 -26.74 4.09
CA LYS A 279 7.64 -27.82 4.93
C LYS A 279 6.19 -28.11 4.61
N LEU A 280 5.41 -27.09 4.25
CA LEU A 280 4.03 -27.25 3.85
C LEU A 280 3.89 -28.13 2.61
N VAL A 281 4.66 -27.83 1.55
CA VAL A 281 4.61 -28.63 0.31
C VAL A 281 5.08 -30.06 0.57
N ILE A 282 6.14 -30.26 1.35
CA ILE A 282 6.63 -31.62 1.68
C ILE A 282 5.59 -32.40 2.48
N ALA A 283 4.99 -31.79 3.51
CA ALA A 283 4.02 -32.46 4.36
C ALA A 283 2.72 -32.80 3.63
N GLU A 284 2.23 -31.93 2.74
CA GLU A 284 1.03 -32.24 1.94
C GLU A 284 1.28 -33.34 0.91
N PHE A 285 2.43 -33.34 0.22
CA PHE A 285 2.78 -34.43 -0.69
C PHE A 285 3.07 -35.74 0.04
N GLY A 286 3.64 -35.70 1.24
CA GLY A 286 3.87 -36.87 2.08
C GLY A 286 2.59 -37.50 2.64
N ALA A 287 1.48 -36.74 2.69
CA ALA A 287 0.18 -37.22 3.16
C ALA A 287 -0.67 -37.88 2.07
N ILE A 288 -0.18 -37.95 0.83
CA ILE A 288 -0.93 -38.49 -0.32
C ILE A 288 -1.16 -40.00 -0.15
N THR A 289 -2.41 -40.41 -0.34
CA THR A 289 -2.82 -41.82 -0.32
C THR A 289 -3.48 -42.30 -1.61
N VAL A 290 -3.85 -41.36 -2.49
CA VAL A 290 -4.44 -41.63 -3.81
C VAL A 290 -3.83 -40.70 -4.86
N TRP A 291 -3.66 -41.20 -6.08
CA TRP A 291 -3.01 -40.43 -7.15
C TRP A 291 -3.76 -39.12 -7.50
N ASN A 292 -5.08 -39.08 -7.33
CA ASN A 292 -5.90 -37.92 -7.67
C ASN A 292 -5.56 -36.68 -6.81
N ASP A 293 -5.00 -36.88 -5.62
CA ASP A 293 -4.54 -35.77 -4.76
C ASP A 293 -3.33 -35.05 -5.38
N LEU A 294 -2.49 -35.75 -6.14
CA LEU A 294 -1.33 -35.17 -6.83
C LEU A 294 -1.75 -34.10 -7.83
N LEU A 295 -2.85 -34.29 -8.56
CA LEU A 295 -3.34 -33.31 -9.52
C LEU A 295 -3.67 -31.97 -8.85
N THR A 296 -4.33 -32.04 -7.69
CA THR A 296 -4.68 -30.86 -6.89
C THR A 296 -3.42 -30.18 -6.36
N LEU A 297 -2.47 -30.96 -5.82
CA LEU A 297 -1.27 -30.43 -5.20
C LEU A 297 -0.28 -29.86 -6.21
N VAL A 298 -0.09 -30.48 -7.38
CA VAL A 298 0.73 -29.95 -8.47
C VAL A 298 0.18 -28.60 -8.96
N GLY A 299 -1.14 -28.46 -9.04
CA GLY A 299 -1.78 -27.16 -9.33
C GLY A 299 -1.53 -26.13 -8.22
N LYS A 300 -1.80 -26.51 -6.97
CA LYS A 300 -1.66 -25.65 -5.77
C LYS A 300 -0.23 -25.13 -5.58
N TYR A 301 0.78 -25.91 -5.93
CA TYR A 301 2.21 -25.58 -5.77
C TYR A 301 2.94 -25.36 -7.09
N SER A 302 2.24 -24.94 -8.15
CA SER A 302 2.84 -24.66 -9.46
C SER A 302 3.94 -23.58 -9.45
N ASP A 303 3.91 -22.66 -8.47
CA ASP A 303 4.95 -21.66 -8.23
C ASP A 303 6.24 -22.24 -7.60
N THR A 304 6.13 -23.45 -7.04
CA THR A 304 7.21 -24.15 -6.33
C THR A 304 7.74 -25.32 -7.16
N ILE A 305 6.86 -26.00 -7.88
CA ILE A 305 7.16 -27.16 -8.73
C ILE A 305 7.51 -26.66 -10.14
N VAL A 306 8.69 -26.06 -10.25
CA VAL A 306 9.19 -25.55 -11.53
C VAL A 306 9.90 -26.68 -12.30
N ILE A 307 9.43 -26.94 -13.52
CA ILE A 307 9.97 -27.96 -14.43
C ILE A 307 10.76 -27.32 -15.58
N ASP A 308 11.76 -28.04 -16.10
CA ASP A 308 12.58 -27.58 -17.23
C ASP A 308 11.81 -27.57 -18.57
N SER A 309 12.38 -26.89 -19.56
CA SER A 309 11.76 -26.67 -20.88
C SER A 309 11.46 -27.97 -21.64
N ASP A 310 12.25 -29.03 -21.46
CA ASP A 310 11.98 -30.33 -22.09
C ASP A 310 10.74 -30.98 -21.46
N SER A 311 10.67 -30.98 -20.13
CA SER A 311 9.49 -31.46 -19.39
C SER A 311 8.23 -30.66 -19.72
N GLN A 312 8.34 -29.33 -19.89
CA GLN A 312 7.22 -28.48 -20.33
C GLN A 312 6.73 -28.85 -21.74
N THR A 313 7.66 -29.10 -22.68
CA THR A 313 7.33 -29.50 -24.05
C THR A 313 6.60 -30.84 -24.07
N LYS A 314 7.07 -31.82 -23.27
CA LYS A 314 6.41 -33.12 -23.11
C LYS A 314 5.02 -32.97 -22.51
N LEU A 315 4.89 -32.17 -21.45
CA LEU A 315 3.63 -31.89 -20.78
C LEU A 315 2.61 -31.24 -21.74
N GLY A 316 3.04 -30.42 -22.69
CA GLY A 316 2.16 -29.87 -23.73
C GLY A 316 1.54 -30.90 -24.69
N ASN A 317 2.07 -32.13 -24.71
CA ASN A 317 1.59 -33.23 -25.56
C ASN A 317 0.83 -34.32 -24.79
N ILE A 318 0.81 -34.26 -23.46
CA ILE A 318 0.04 -35.14 -22.56
C ILE A 318 -0.89 -34.29 -21.69
N THR A 319 -1.63 -34.90 -20.77
CA THR A 319 -2.34 -34.14 -19.74
C THR A 319 -1.57 -34.16 -18.41
N VAL A 320 -1.85 -33.18 -17.54
CA VAL A 320 -1.33 -33.18 -16.17
C VAL A 320 -1.84 -34.40 -15.39
N ASP A 321 -3.05 -34.89 -15.73
CA ASP A 321 -3.63 -36.10 -15.16
C ASP A 321 -2.79 -37.34 -15.48
N ASP A 322 -2.43 -37.54 -16.76
CA ASP A 322 -1.55 -38.63 -17.21
C ASP A 322 -0.22 -38.60 -16.45
N ALA A 323 0.38 -37.41 -16.31
CA ALA A 323 1.62 -37.22 -15.58
C ALA A 323 1.49 -37.54 -14.09
N CYS A 324 0.39 -37.13 -13.44
CA CYS A 324 0.13 -37.39 -12.02
C CYS A 324 -0.09 -38.88 -11.72
N GLN A 325 -0.80 -39.60 -12.60
CA GLN A 325 -0.98 -41.05 -12.47
C GLN A 325 0.36 -41.79 -12.46
N LYS A 326 1.32 -41.37 -13.30
CA LYS A 326 2.68 -41.95 -13.31
C LYS A 326 3.52 -41.47 -12.13
N MET A 327 3.44 -40.18 -11.79
CA MET A 327 4.12 -39.57 -10.65
C MET A 327 3.84 -40.32 -9.34
N TYR A 328 2.65 -40.91 -9.19
CA TYR A 328 2.26 -41.69 -8.01
C TYR A 328 3.20 -42.87 -7.69
N SER A 329 3.88 -43.44 -8.70
CA SER A 329 4.86 -44.52 -8.50
C SER A 329 6.15 -44.04 -7.82
N TYR A 330 6.36 -42.73 -7.73
CA TYR A 330 7.56 -42.08 -7.19
C TYR A 330 7.31 -41.35 -5.86
N THR A 331 6.20 -41.64 -5.18
CA THR A 331 5.82 -40.98 -3.90
C THR A 331 6.86 -41.15 -2.80
N SER A 332 7.60 -42.26 -2.78
CA SER A 332 8.71 -42.49 -1.84
C SER A 332 9.89 -41.50 -2.00
N GLU A 333 10.01 -40.86 -3.17
CA GLU A 333 11.04 -39.85 -3.44
C GLU A 333 10.61 -38.44 -3.02
N MET A 334 9.31 -38.22 -2.72
CA MET A 334 8.71 -36.90 -2.44
C MET A 334 8.95 -36.41 -1.00
N THR A 335 10.14 -36.69 -0.45
CA THR A 335 10.53 -36.28 0.91
C THR A 335 11.19 -34.89 0.97
N THR A 336 11.46 -34.31 -0.21
CA THR A 336 12.03 -32.96 -0.38
C THR A 336 11.36 -32.28 -1.57
N VAL A 337 11.45 -30.94 -1.65
CA VAL A 337 10.96 -30.20 -2.82
C VAL A 337 11.63 -30.68 -4.12
N ALA A 338 12.94 -30.91 -4.08
CA ALA A 338 13.69 -31.45 -5.23
C ALA A 338 13.21 -32.85 -5.62
N GLY A 339 12.89 -33.69 -4.63
CA GLY A 339 12.29 -35.01 -4.84
C GLY A 339 10.91 -34.95 -5.47
N ILE A 340 10.06 -34.01 -5.04
CA ILE A 340 8.73 -33.76 -5.63
C ILE A 340 8.87 -33.33 -7.10
N ILE A 341 9.75 -32.38 -7.40
CA ILE A 341 10.04 -31.93 -8.77
C ILE A 341 10.57 -33.10 -9.61
N GLY A 342 11.49 -33.89 -9.07
CA GLY A 342 12.05 -35.07 -9.72
C GLY A 342 10.98 -36.12 -10.05
N ALA A 343 10.11 -36.43 -9.08
CA ALA A 343 9.00 -37.36 -9.25
C ALA A 343 8.00 -36.87 -10.31
N TYR A 344 7.70 -35.56 -10.34
CA TYR A 344 6.81 -34.99 -11.35
C TYR A 344 7.42 -35.08 -12.76
N LYS A 345 8.70 -34.73 -12.91
CA LYS A 345 9.43 -34.87 -14.18
C LYS A 345 9.47 -36.31 -14.68
N LYS A 346 9.70 -37.28 -13.80
CA LYS A 346 9.65 -38.72 -14.14
C LYS A 346 8.24 -39.12 -14.59
N GLY A 347 7.20 -38.69 -13.86
CA GLY A 347 5.82 -38.92 -14.25
C GLY A 347 5.46 -38.36 -15.63
N ILE A 348 5.90 -37.15 -15.95
CA ILE A 348 5.75 -36.53 -17.28
C ILE A 348 6.44 -37.39 -18.35
N ALA A 349 7.70 -37.79 -18.11
CA ALA A 349 8.47 -38.57 -19.07
C ALA A 349 7.83 -39.94 -19.34
N ASP A 350 7.38 -40.63 -18.29
CA ASP A 350 6.76 -41.95 -18.41
C ASP A 350 5.42 -41.89 -19.16
N ALA A 351 4.56 -40.91 -18.80
CA ALA A 351 3.28 -40.71 -19.46
C ALA A 351 3.46 -40.35 -20.95
N TYR A 352 4.45 -39.51 -21.25
CA TYR A 352 4.80 -39.16 -22.61
C TYR A 352 5.32 -40.37 -23.41
N ASN A 353 6.24 -41.15 -22.84
CA ASN A 353 6.80 -42.33 -23.49
C ASN A 353 5.76 -43.43 -23.73
N GLU A 354 4.77 -43.57 -22.84
CA GLU A 354 3.65 -44.50 -23.04
C GLU A 354 2.73 -44.05 -24.17
N LYS A 355 2.45 -42.75 -24.28
CA LYS A 355 1.65 -42.19 -25.38
C LYS A 355 2.38 -42.21 -26.72
N TYR A 356 3.70 -42.07 -26.69
CA TYR A 356 4.57 -41.97 -27.88
C TYR A 356 5.75 -42.96 -27.85
N PRO A 357 5.51 -44.28 -27.90
CA PRO A 357 6.56 -45.30 -27.72
C PRO A 357 7.61 -45.33 -28.84
N ASN A 358 7.34 -44.69 -29.98
CA ASN A 358 8.24 -44.60 -31.14
C ASN A 358 8.68 -43.16 -31.46
N GLY A 359 8.48 -42.22 -30.52
CA GLY A 359 8.78 -40.79 -30.70
C GLY A 359 7.56 -39.94 -31.07
N ALA A 360 7.69 -38.63 -30.86
CA ALA A 360 6.63 -37.63 -31.10
C ALA A 360 6.15 -37.62 -32.56
N PRO A 361 4.87 -37.28 -32.83
CA PRO A 361 4.50 -36.82 -34.16
C PRO A 361 5.29 -35.54 -34.47
N SER A 362 6.03 -35.51 -35.58
CA SER A 362 6.68 -34.29 -36.07
C SER A 362 5.59 -33.23 -36.33
N GLY A 363 5.59 -32.18 -35.52
CA GLY A 363 4.67 -31.06 -35.65
C GLY A 363 5.13 -30.10 -36.74
N ASP A 364 4.92 -30.46 -38.01
CA ASP A 364 4.95 -29.51 -39.12
C ASP A 364 3.53 -29.00 -39.38
N ASN A 365 3.16 -27.91 -38.70
CA ASN A 365 2.02 -27.10 -39.11
C ASN A 365 2.47 -26.16 -40.23
N ASN A 366 2.37 -26.62 -41.48
CA ASN A 366 2.03 -25.73 -42.57
C ASN A 366 1.28 -26.48 -43.68
N GLY A 367 -0.03 -26.26 -43.73
CA GLY A 367 -0.83 -26.66 -44.87
C GLY A 367 -0.49 -25.79 -46.07
N ASN A 368 0.10 -26.38 -47.10
CA ASN A 368 -0.16 -25.94 -48.47
C ASN A 368 -0.18 -27.15 -49.40
N GLY A 369 -1.29 -27.29 -50.11
CA GLY A 369 -1.52 -28.38 -51.06
C GLY A 369 -0.58 -28.30 -52.26
N GLY A 370 -0.20 -29.47 -52.76
CA GLY A 370 0.63 -29.58 -53.95
C GLY A 370 0.92 -31.03 -54.31
N ASN A 371 -0.04 -31.65 -54.97
CA ASN A 371 0.02 -33.00 -55.54
C ASN A 371 1.24 -33.17 -56.48
N ASN A 372 2.06 -34.21 -56.28
CA ASN A 372 2.58 -35.01 -57.39
C ASN A 372 3.13 -36.35 -56.91
N GLY A 373 2.59 -37.44 -57.47
CA GLY A 373 3.01 -38.80 -57.19
C GLY A 373 4.28 -39.21 -57.94
N GLY A 374 4.90 -40.31 -57.51
CA GLY A 374 5.95 -40.98 -58.29
C GLY A 374 6.94 -41.82 -57.48
N ASN A 375 6.49 -43.01 -57.12
CA ASN A 375 7.20 -44.22 -56.68
C ASN A 375 8.71 -44.41 -57.05
N GLY A 376 9.49 -44.94 -56.10
CA GLY A 376 10.41 -46.06 -56.38
C GLY A 376 11.85 -46.02 -55.82
N GLY A 377 12.08 -46.72 -54.70
CA GLY A 377 13.15 -47.73 -54.61
C GLY A 377 14.52 -47.39 -54.00
N GLY A 378 14.72 -47.81 -52.74
CA GLY A 378 15.79 -48.74 -52.35
C GLY A 378 17.20 -48.23 -52.03
N GLY A 379 17.68 -48.55 -50.80
CA GLY A 379 19.07 -49.00 -50.60
C GLY A 379 19.92 -48.27 -49.57
N GLY A 380 19.88 -48.79 -48.32
CA GLY A 380 20.97 -49.03 -47.35
C GLY A 380 22.29 -48.22 -47.35
N GLY A 381 22.76 -47.95 -46.12
CA GLY A 381 24.19 -47.75 -45.84
C GLY A 381 24.48 -46.85 -44.64
N GLY A 382 24.98 -47.45 -43.55
CA GLY A 382 25.25 -46.77 -42.28
C GLY A 382 26.40 -45.76 -42.29
N GLY A 383 26.42 -44.93 -41.25
CA GLY A 383 27.50 -44.02 -40.92
C GLY A 383 27.37 -43.63 -39.45
N ALA A 384 28.34 -44.07 -38.65
CA ALA A 384 28.44 -43.82 -37.22
C ALA A 384 29.12 -42.48 -36.90
N ALA A 385 28.92 -42.06 -35.65
CA ALA A 385 29.72 -41.15 -34.82
C ALA A 385 29.31 -39.66 -34.80
N PRO A 386 29.65 -38.88 -33.75
CA PRO A 386 30.12 -39.22 -32.39
C PRO A 386 29.31 -38.54 -31.26
N ALA A 387 29.59 -38.91 -30.02
CA ALA A 387 29.25 -38.13 -28.82
C ALA A 387 30.28 -36.99 -28.57
N PRO A 388 29.89 -35.91 -27.87
CA PRO A 388 30.82 -35.14 -27.04
C PRO A 388 30.29 -35.12 -25.58
N SER A 389 30.93 -35.75 -24.59
CA SER A 389 32.12 -35.35 -23.81
C SER A 389 32.00 -33.99 -23.11
N ASP A 390 31.82 -34.05 -21.78
CA ASP A 390 32.20 -33.03 -20.80
C ASP A 390 33.65 -32.57 -21.02
N ASP A 391 33.87 -31.25 -20.93
CA ASP A 391 34.66 -30.58 -19.88
C ASP A 391 35.23 -29.27 -20.42
N ASN A 392 34.83 -28.13 -19.83
CA ASN A 392 35.58 -26.88 -19.94
C ASN A 392 35.19 -25.92 -18.80
N LEU A 393 35.86 -26.11 -17.67
CA LEU A 393 36.07 -25.11 -16.63
C LEU A 393 36.82 -23.91 -17.20
N VAL A 394 36.24 -22.70 -17.15
CA VAL A 394 37.00 -21.44 -17.23
C VAL A 394 36.37 -20.35 -16.33
N VAL A 395 37.08 -20.10 -15.22
CA VAL A 395 37.41 -18.82 -14.55
C VAL A 395 36.29 -17.86 -14.12
N VAL A 396 36.26 -17.65 -12.79
CA VAL A 396 35.55 -16.59 -12.08
C VAL A 396 36.22 -15.22 -12.35
N PRO A 397 35.49 -14.17 -12.81
CA PRO A 397 36.00 -12.81 -12.80
C PRO A 397 35.74 -12.14 -11.43
N ILE A 398 36.80 -11.54 -10.88
CA ILE A 398 36.79 -10.62 -9.75
C ILE A 398 36.15 -9.29 -10.19
N VAL A 399 35.37 -8.69 -9.29
CA VAL A 399 34.52 -7.49 -9.42
C VAL A 399 35.23 -6.25 -9.98
N ASP A 400 34.59 -5.54 -10.92
CA ASP A 400 34.81 -4.10 -11.18
C ASP A 400 33.50 -3.34 -10.89
N ASN A 401 33.58 -2.36 -9.99
CA ASN A 401 32.48 -1.69 -9.32
C ASN A 401 32.39 -0.21 -9.74
N THR A 402 32.45 0.08 -11.05
CA THR A 402 32.53 1.47 -11.54
C THR A 402 31.70 1.83 -12.79
N LYS A 403 30.42 1.42 -12.89
CA LYS A 403 29.44 2.06 -13.80
C LYS A 403 28.03 2.20 -13.19
N PRO A 404 27.27 3.27 -13.55
CA PRO A 404 26.09 3.72 -12.80
C PRO A 404 24.86 2.85 -13.04
N LYS A 405 24.11 2.62 -11.95
CA LYS A 405 22.70 2.16 -11.83
C LYS A 405 22.01 1.92 -13.19
N GLU A 406 22.13 0.71 -13.71
CA GLU A 406 21.33 0.26 -14.86
C GLU A 406 19.84 0.31 -14.49
N GLU A 407 19.02 0.88 -15.38
CA GLU A 407 17.56 0.91 -15.29
C GLU A 407 17.02 -0.53 -15.19
N ARG A 408 16.55 -0.91 -14.00
CA ARG A 408 15.84 -2.18 -13.80
C ARG A 408 14.48 -2.09 -14.52
N GLU A 409 14.33 -2.72 -15.67
CA GLU A 409 13.00 -2.90 -16.27
C GLU A 409 12.16 -3.82 -15.37
N ARG A 410 11.39 -3.21 -14.47
CA ARG A 410 10.59 -3.89 -13.42
C ARG A 410 9.45 -4.75 -13.97
N PHE A 411 9.00 -4.51 -15.19
CA PHE A 411 7.85 -5.16 -15.81
C PHE A 411 8.20 -5.55 -17.24
N SER A 412 7.91 -6.80 -17.63
CA SER A 412 8.33 -7.40 -18.91
C SER A 412 7.46 -7.03 -20.12
N ASP A 413 6.32 -6.37 -19.91
CA ASP A 413 5.25 -6.19 -20.91
C ASP A 413 4.88 -4.70 -21.17
N LEU A 414 5.79 -3.77 -20.90
CA LEU A 414 5.55 -2.33 -21.15
C LEU A 414 5.87 -1.87 -22.59
N ALA A 415 6.30 -2.79 -23.46
CA ALA A 415 6.47 -2.49 -24.88
C ALA A 415 5.13 -2.04 -25.50
N GLY A 416 5.13 -0.89 -26.18
CA GLY A 416 3.90 -0.27 -26.73
C GLY A 416 3.14 0.66 -25.76
N TYR A 417 3.56 0.75 -24.50
CA TYR A 417 2.94 1.61 -23.47
C TYR A 417 3.91 2.67 -22.94
N SER A 418 4.78 3.22 -23.81
CA SER A 418 5.77 4.23 -23.43
C SER A 418 5.15 5.46 -22.77
N TRP A 419 3.93 5.85 -23.16
CA TRP A 419 3.15 6.95 -22.59
C TRP A 419 2.73 6.71 -21.13
N ALA A 420 2.67 5.46 -20.67
CA ALA A 420 2.32 5.10 -19.29
C ALA A 420 3.52 4.64 -18.45
N LYS A 421 4.65 4.29 -19.09
CA LYS A 421 5.81 3.64 -18.45
C LYS A 421 6.31 4.40 -17.22
N GLU A 422 6.48 5.72 -17.34
CA GLU A 422 6.95 6.57 -16.22
C GLU A 422 5.95 6.58 -15.06
N ALA A 423 4.65 6.75 -15.35
CA ALA A 423 3.60 6.72 -14.34
C ALA A 423 3.53 5.37 -13.64
N ILE A 424 3.65 4.28 -14.39
CA ILE A 424 3.64 2.91 -13.87
C ILE A 424 4.82 2.68 -12.93
N TYR A 425 6.04 3.08 -13.33
CA TYR A 425 7.20 2.92 -12.44
C TYR A 425 7.11 3.82 -11.22
N LYS A 426 6.76 5.11 -11.37
CA LYS A 426 6.57 6.04 -10.25
C LYS A 426 5.58 5.46 -9.23
N LEU A 427 4.44 4.96 -9.67
CA LEU A 427 3.44 4.41 -8.75
C LEU A 427 3.86 3.06 -8.16
N ALA A 428 4.56 2.21 -8.91
CA ALA A 428 5.07 0.93 -8.42
C ALA A 428 6.20 1.10 -7.39
N GLU A 429 7.07 2.09 -7.58
CA GLU A 429 8.09 2.51 -6.60
C GLU A 429 7.44 3.04 -5.32
N ASN A 430 6.35 3.79 -5.45
CA ASN A 430 5.54 4.26 -4.33
C ASN A 430 4.63 3.19 -3.71
N GLY A 431 4.70 1.93 -4.17
CA GLY A 431 3.87 0.84 -3.65
C GLY A 431 2.37 0.97 -3.90
N ILE A 432 1.93 1.90 -4.76
CA ILE A 432 0.52 2.17 -5.05
C ILE A 432 -0.06 1.09 -5.96
N ILE A 433 0.75 0.63 -6.91
CA ILE A 433 0.41 -0.44 -7.86
C ILE A 433 1.44 -1.55 -7.79
N THR A 434 1.00 -2.77 -8.10
CA THR A 434 1.84 -3.96 -8.22
C THR A 434 1.59 -4.64 -9.55
N GLY A 435 2.59 -5.38 -10.04
CA GLY A 435 2.44 -6.27 -11.20
C GLY A 435 1.93 -7.64 -10.79
N TYR A 436 1.74 -8.50 -11.78
CA TYR A 436 1.44 -9.91 -11.61
C TYR A 436 2.68 -10.70 -11.14
N PRO A 437 2.48 -11.86 -10.48
CA PRO A 437 3.58 -12.71 -10.04
C PRO A 437 4.49 -13.22 -11.16
N ASP A 438 4.00 -13.23 -12.41
CA ASP A 438 4.75 -13.63 -13.61
C ASP A 438 5.68 -12.52 -14.16
N GLY A 439 5.81 -11.39 -13.45
CA GLY A 439 6.67 -10.26 -13.82
C GLY A 439 6.03 -9.28 -14.81
N ARG A 440 4.77 -9.49 -15.22
CA ARG A 440 4.03 -8.55 -16.06
C ARG A 440 3.34 -7.45 -15.25
N PHE A 441 3.08 -6.30 -15.86
CA PHE A 441 2.18 -5.29 -15.30
C PHE A 441 0.74 -5.47 -15.77
N GLY A 442 0.52 -5.96 -17.00
CA GLY A 442 -0.78 -6.04 -17.66
C GLY A 442 -1.36 -4.68 -18.05
N PRO A 443 -0.63 -3.81 -18.77
CA PRO A 443 -1.07 -2.43 -19.02
C PRO A 443 -2.41 -2.33 -19.77
N GLY A 444 -2.75 -3.31 -20.60
CA GLY A 444 -4.01 -3.39 -21.34
C GLY A 444 -5.18 -4.04 -20.60
N ASP A 445 -4.96 -4.61 -19.42
CA ASP A 445 -6.02 -5.32 -18.71
C ASP A 445 -7.02 -4.33 -18.11
N THR A 446 -8.30 -4.69 -18.19
CA THR A 446 -9.38 -3.90 -17.60
C THR A 446 -9.39 -4.05 -16.09
N LEU A 447 -9.52 -2.93 -15.37
CA LEU A 447 -9.62 -2.92 -13.91
C LEU A 447 -11.03 -3.22 -13.43
N THR A 448 -11.11 -3.96 -12.33
CA THR A 448 -12.34 -4.07 -11.54
C THR A 448 -12.49 -2.90 -10.57
N ARG A 449 -13.72 -2.61 -10.10
CA ARG A 449 -13.98 -1.50 -9.16
C ARG A 449 -13.14 -1.61 -7.90
N GLU A 450 -13.05 -2.79 -7.28
CA GLU A 450 -12.31 -3.01 -6.05
C GLU A 450 -10.79 -2.83 -6.22
N GLN A 451 -10.24 -3.17 -7.39
CA GLN A 451 -8.83 -2.91 -7.70
C GLN A 451 -8.55 -1.41 -7.76
N VAL A 452 -9.43 -0.63 -8.39
CA VAL A 452 -9.33 0.84 -8.40
C VAL A 452 -9.39 1.41 -7.00
N VAL A 453 -10.28 0.91 -6.14
CA VAL A 453 -10.36 1.38 -4.75
C VAL A 453 -9.07 1.12 -3.99
N VAL A 454 -8.50 -0.09 -4.09
CA VAL A 454 -7.21 -0.38 -3.47
C VAL A 454 -6.13 0.58 -3.96
N MET A 455 -6.07 0.84 -5.27
CA MET A 455 -5.12 1.80 -5.83
C MET A 455 -5.34 3.23 -5.28
N LEU A 456 -6.58 3.68 -5.17
CA LEU A 456 -6.91 5.02 -4.62
C LEU A 456 -6.58 5.13 -3.13
N VAL A 457 -6.91 4.11 -2.33
CA VAL A 457 -6.61 4.08 -0.90
C VAL A 457 -5.10 4.08 -0.68
N ASN A 458 -4.34 3.29 -1.44
CA ASN A 458 -2.88 3.29 -1.39
C ASN A 458 -2.29 4.65 -1.81
N ALA A 459 -2.91 5.32 -2.79
CA ALA A 459 -2.42 6.60 -3.31
C ALA A 459 -2.65 7.79 -2.36
N PHE A 460 -3.84 7.86 -1.74
CA PHE A 460 -4.27 9.04 -0.98
C PHE A 460 -4.32 8.84 0.53
N GLN A 461 -4.28 7.59 1.00
CA GLN A 461 -4.16 7.21 2.41
C GLN A 461 -5.15 7.92 3.35
N LYS A 462 -6.35 8.29 2.85
CA LYS A 462 -7.44 8.75 3.71
C LYS A 462 -8.17 7.51 4.20
N ALA A 463 -8.09 7.28 5.50
CA ALA A 463 -8.75 6.16 6.16
C ALA A 463 -9.65 6.70 7.28
N THR A 464 -10.93 6.80 6.97
CA THR A 464 -12.01 6.89 7.95
C THR A 464 -12.76 5.58 7.90
N ASP A 465 -13.06 5.00 9.05
CA ASP A 465 -13.83 3.76 9.10
C ASP A 465 -15.26 3.98 8.56
N GLY A 466 -15.76 3.02 7.79
CA GLY A 466 -17.05 3.11 7.09
C GLY A 466 -17.84 1.82 7.22
N ASP A 467 -19.16 1.92 7.20
CA ASP A 467 -20.03 0.74 7.23
C ASP A 467 -20.17 0.14 5.82
N VAL A 468 -19.71 -1.10 5.66
CA VAL A 468 -19.83 -1.89 4.43
C VAL A 468 -20.84 -3.05 4.54
N SER A 469 -21.52 -3.18 5.69
CA SER A 469 -22.49 -4.26 5.92
C SER A 469 -23.69 -4.22 4.97
N GLY A 470 -23.97 -3.05 4.39
CA GLY A 470 -25.00 -2.86 3.36
C GLY A 470 -24.65 -3.38 1.97
N PHE A 471 -23.42 -3.86 1.74
CA PHE A 471 -22.98 -4.40 0.44
C PHE A 471 -22.90 -5.93 0.48
N ALA A 472 -23.85 -6.59 -0.21
CA ALA A 472 -23.96 -8.05 -0.21
C ALA A 472 -22.77 -8.78 -0.88
N ASP A 473 -22.02 -8.09 -1.73
CA ASP A 473 -20.87 -8.59 -2.49
C ASP A 473 -19.51 -8.28 -1.85
N VAL A 474 -19.50 -7.56 -0.72
CA VAL A 474 -18.28 -7.25 0.04
C VAL A 474 -18.10 -8.29 1.14
N LYS A 475 -17.14 -9.19 0.96
CA LYS A 475 -16.85 -10.28 1.89
C LYS A 475 -15.81 -9.84 2.93
N SER A 476 -16.12 -10.04 4.20
CA SER A 476 -15.15 -9.85 5.30
C SER A 476 -13.91 -10.73 5.08
N GLY A 477 -12.73 -10.17 5.39
CA GLY A 477 -11.43 -10.85 5.21
C GLY A 477 -10.91 -10.94 3.77
N ALA A 478 -11.66 -10.48 2.77
CA ALA A 478 -11.15 -10.40 1.40
C ALA A 478 -10.06 -9.31 1.28
N TRP A 479 -9.11 -9.47 0.36
CA TRP A 479 -7.98 -8.55 0.14
C TRP A 479 -8.38 -7.09 -0.12
N TYR A 480 -9.59 -6.86 -0.63
CA TYR A 480 -10.15 -5.53 -0.90
C TYR A 480 -10.99 -4.97 0.25
N TYR A 481 -11.33 -5.77 1.26
CA TYR A 481 -12.35 -5.45 2.26
C TYR A 481 -12.04 -4.14 2.99
N ASP A 482 -10.84 -4.04 3.57
CA ASP A 482 -10.43 -2.84 4.31
C ASP A 482 -10.32 -1.61 3.43
N SER A 483 -9.85 -1.77 2.19
CA SER A 483 -9.77 -0.65 1.26
C SER A 483 -11.16 -0.12 0.89
N ILE A 484 -12.15 -0.99 0.66
CA ILE A 484 -13.53 -0.56 0.44
C ILE A 484 -14.08 0.11 1.70
N ARG A 485 -13.86 -0.50 2.87
CA ARG A 485 -14.30 0.05 4.17
C ARG A 485 -13.78 1.48 4.40
N TYR A 486 -12.48 1.69 4.22
CA TYR A 486 -11.84 2.99 4.38
C TYR A 486 -12.26 4.00 3.31
N ALA A 487 -12.41 3.56 2.07
CA ALA A 487 -12.84 4.43 0.99
C ALA A 487 -14.29 4.90 1.16
N VAL A 488 -15.16 4.04 1.69
CA VAL A 488 -16.55 4.37 2.03
C VAL A 488 -16.60 5.38 3.17
N GLY A 489 -15.91 5.11 4.29
CA GLY A 489 -15.90 6.02 5.44
C GLY A 489 -15.28 7.38 5.11
N SER A 490 -14.33 7.42 4.17
CA SER A 490 -13.69 8.67 3.71
C SER A 490 -14.48 9.41 2.63
N GLY A 491 -15.64 8.88 2.21
CA GLY A 491 -16.45 9.45 1.14
C GLY A 491 -15.81 9.39 -0.25
N MET A 492 -14.77 8.57 -0.44
CA MET A 492 -14.14 8.38 -1.76
C MET A 492 -15.06 7.63 -2.72
N VAL A 493 -15.78 6.62 -2.19
CA VAL A 493 -16.61 5.71 -2.98
C VAL A 493 -17.97 5.51 -2.33
N ALA A 494 -18.94 5.11 -3.15
CA ALA A 494 -20.27 4.70 -2.73
C ALA A 494 -20.68 3.44 -3.51
N GLY A 495 -21.67 2.70 -3.00
CA GLY A 495 -22.24 1.55 -3.69
C GLY A 495 -23.09 1.93 -4.91
N MET A 496 -23.53 0.92 -5.66
CA MET A 496 -24.29 1.09 -6.91
C MET A 496 -25.78 1.41 -6.70
N GLY A 497 -26.25 1.41 -5.45
CA GLY A 497 -27.64 1.72 -5.09
C GLY A 497 -28.59 0.52 -5.05
N ASP A 498 -28.12 -0.68 -5.43
CA ASP A 498 -28.86 -1.94 -5.42
C ASP A 498 -28.47 -2.89 -4.27
N GLY A 499 -27.79 -2.35 -3.25
CA GLY A 499 -27.22 -3.14 -2.14
C GLY A 499 -25.91 -3.85 -2.50
N ARG A 500 -25.25 -3.45 -3.59
CA ARG A 500 -23.92 -3.95 -3.98
C ARG A 500 -22.90 -2.82 -4.09
N PHE A 501 -21.63 -3.15 -3.88
CA PHE A 501 -20.49 -2.30 -4.21
C PHE A 501 -20.11 -2.41 -5.69
N GLY A 502 -20.26 -3.60 -6.27
CA GLY A 502 -19.83 -3.94 -7.63
C GLY A 502 -18.48 -4.66 -7.67
N VAL A 503 -18.18 -5.50 -6.67
CA VAL A 503 -16.94 -6.30 -6.62
C VAL A 503 -16.87 -7.25 -7.82
N GLY A 504 -15.74 -7.29 -8.50
CA GLY A 504 -15.48 -8.11 -9.68
C GLY A 504 -16.04 -7.52 -10.98
N LEU A 505 -16.75 -6.39 -10.92
CA LEU A 505 -17.27 -5.71 -12.11
C LEU A 505 -16.21 -4.76 -12.69
N PRO A 506 -16.04 -4.73 -14.02
CA PRO A 506 -15.16 -3.78 -14.68
C PRO A 506 -15.65 -2.34 -14.44
N ILE A 507 -14.71 -1.41 -14.25
CA ILE A 507 -15.03 -0.02 -13.95
C ILE A 507 -15.01 0.87 -15.21
N THR A 508 -16.06 1.68 -15.38
CA THR A 508 -16.13 2.66 -16.46
C THR A 508 -15.25 3.88 -16.17
N ARG A 509 -14.84 4.61 -17.20
CA ARG A 509 -14.02 5.81 -17.06
C ARG A 509 -14.72 6.91 -16.26
N GLN A 510 -16.03 7.08 -16.44
CA GLN A 510 -16.79 8.08 -15.67
C GLN A 510 -16.89 7.71 -14.18
N ASP A 511 -17.00 6.42 -13.85
CA ASP A 511 -17.04 5.98 -12.46
C ASP A 511 -15.69 6.16 -11.78
N PHE A 512 -14.62 5.79 -12.48
CA PHE A 512 -13.27 6.02 -11.97
C PHE A 512 -13.00 7.52 -11.76
N ALA A 513 -13.45 8.37 -12.67
CA ALA A 513 -13.33 9.82 -12.52
C ALA A 513 -14.04 10.34 -11.25
N VAL A 514 -15.23 9.83 -10.94
CA VAL A 514 -15.94 10.17 -9.69
C VAL A 514 -15.13 9.77 -8.46
N MET A 515 -14.63 8.53 -8.43
CA MET A 515 -13.84 8.04 -7.30
C MET A 515 -12.53 8.84 -7.13
N ALA A 516 -11.85 9.14 -8.23
CA ALA A 516 -10.61 9.93 -8.22
C ALA A 516 -10.83 11.39 -7.77
N TYR A 517 -11.92 12.02 -8.25
CA TYR A 517 -12.32 13.36 -7.83
C TYR A 517 -12.65 13.43 -6.33
N ASN A 518 -13.35 12.43 -5.81
CA ASN A 518 -13.63 12.34 -4.38
C ASN A 518 -12.36 12.08 -3.57
N ALA A 519 -11.44 11.25 -4.09
CA ALA A 519 -10.17 10.94 -3.42
C ALA A 519 -9.30 12.18 -3.20
N ILE A 520 -9.28 13.14 -4.13
CA ILE A 520 -8.60 14.43 -3.94
C ILE A 520 -9.36 15.42 -3.05
N GLY A 521 -10.51 15.03 -2.47
CA GLY A 521 -11.26 15.79 -1.48
C GLY A 521 -12.41 16.63 -2.04
N ALA A 522 -12.86 16.37 -3.27
CA ALA A 522 -14.09 16.91 -3.87
C ALA A 522 -14.29 18.45 -3.79
N SER A 523 -13.21 19.21 -3.56
CA SER A 523 -13.27 20.64 -3.25
C SER A 523 -13.00 21.53 -4.47
N TYR A 524 -12.61 20.93 -5.60
CA TYR A 524 -12.36 21.67 -6.84
C TYR A 524 -13.66 21.88 -7.60
N GLU A 525 -14.17 23.11 -7.60
CA GLU A 525 -15.33 23.48 -8.41
C GLU A 525 -14.89 23.83 -9.84
N PRO A 526 -15.30 23.05 -10.86
CA PRO A 526 -14.96 23.36 -12.24
C PRO A 526 -15.66 24.64 -12.69
N ASN A 527 -14.94 25.48 -13.43
CA ASN A 527 -15.44 26.77 -13.93
C ASN A 527 -16.24 26.65 -15.24
N GLY A 528 -16.33 25.45 -15.81
CA GLY A 528 -17.16 25.14 -16.97
C GLY A 528 -16.47 25.37 -18.32
N THR A 529 -15.15 25.55 -18.34
CA THR A 529 -14.38 25.79 -19.58
C THR A 529 -13.84 24.53 -20.24
N ALA A 530 -13.85 23.40 -19.54
CA ALA A 530 -13.48 22.10 -20.12
C ALA A 530 -14.51 21.59 -21.13
N ASN A 531 -14.15 21.59 -22.42
CA ASN A 531 -14.96 21.03 -23.49
C ASN A 531 -14.32 19.75 -24.03
N MET A 532 -14.95 18.61 -23.76
CA MET A 532 -14.72 17.33 -24.45
C MET A 532 -15.93 17.05 -25.34
N LYS A 533 -15.71 16.42 -26.50
CA LYS A 533 -16.76 16.27 -27.52
C LYS A 533 -17.95 15.41 -27.08
N ASP A 534 -17.71 14.45 -26.19
CA ASP A 534 -18.70 13.51 -25.68
C ASP A 534 -19.14 13.81 -24.24
N MET A 535 -18.98 15.05 -23.78
CA MET A 535 -19.41 15.46 -22.43
C MET A 535 -20.91 15.23 -22.18
N ASP A 536 -21.74 15.31 -23.23
CA ASP A 536 -23.18 15.02 -23.16
C ASP A 536 -23.48 13.53 -22.92
N SER A 537 -22.51 12.64 -23.20
CA SER A 537 -22.61 11.20 -22.92
C SER A 537 -22.19 10.84 -21.50
N VAL A 538 -21.64 11.79 -20.72
CA VAL A 538 -21.27 11.60 -19.32
C VAL A 538 -22.54 11.63 -18.47
N ALA A 539 -22.73 10.61 -17.64
CA ALA A 539 -23.88 10.55 -16.73
C ALA A 539 -23.92 11.76 -15.77
N GLY A 540 -25.12 12.23 -15.44
CA GLY A 540 -25.31 13.45 -14.63
C GLY A 540 -24.54 13.46 -13.30
N TYR A 541 -24.44 12.30 -12.62
CA TYR A 541 -23.68 12.16 -11.38
C TYR A 541 -22.16 12.31 -11.57
N ALA A 542 -21.64 12.02 -12.77
CA ALA A 542 -20.22 12.05 -13.07
C ALA A 542 -19.76 13.35 -13.75
N GLN A 543 -20.68 14.18 -14.26
CA GLN A 543 -20.33 15.38 -15.02
C GLN A 543 -19.40 16.32 -14.24
N LYS A 544 -19.67 16.55 -12.95
CA LYS A 544 -18.84 17.42 -12.12
C LYS A 544 -17.40 16.90 -12.01
N ALA A 545 -17.26 15.61 -11.67
CA ALA A 545 -15.96 14.97 -11.49
C ALA A 545 -15.16 14.95 -12.80
N VAL A 546 -15.78 14.57 -13.91
CA VAL A 546 -15.12 14.54 -15.22
C VAL A 546 -14.66 15.93 -15.63
N LYS A 547 -15.52 16.96 -15.52
CA LYS A 547 -15.14 18.35 -15.82
C LYS A 547 -13.98 18.82 -14.96
N ALA A 548 -14.03 18.59 -13.65
CA ALA A 548 -12.97 18.95 -12.73
C ALA A 548 -11.63 18.31 -13.12
N LEU A 549 -11.61 17.01 -13.40
CA LEU A 549 -10.38 16.30 -13.74
C LEU A 549 -9.84 16.67 -15.13
N VAL A 550 -10.70 17.08 -16.06
CA VAL A 550 -10.27 17.65 -17.34
C VAL A 550 -9.64 19.04 -17.14
N GLU A 551 -10.28 19.93 -16.37
CA GLU A 551 -9.73 21.28 -16.09
C GLU A 551 -8.40 21.23 -15.33
N LEU A 552 -8.23 20.23 -14.45
CA LEU A 552 -6.98 19.96 -13.75
C LEU A 552 -5.89 19.32 -14.63
N GLY A 553 -6.18 18.99 -15.89
CA GLY A 553 -5.24 18.33 -16.82
C GLY A 553 -4.96 16.85 -16.50
N VAL A 554 -5.73 16.26 -15.57
CA VAL A 554 -5.61 14.86 -15.17
C VAL A 554 -6.14 13.97 -16.29
N ILE A 555 -7.34 14.27 -16.80
CA ILE A 555 -7.95 13.62 -17.95
C ILE A 555 -7.71 14.47 -19.20
N SER A 556 -7.04 13.90 -20.21
CA SER A 556 -6.70 14.60 -21.46
C SER A 556 -7.57 14.20 -22.65
N GLY A 557 -8.42 13.17 -22.51
CA GLY A 557 -9.20 12.60 -23.62
C GLY A 557 -8.38 11.72 -24.56
N ASP A 558 -9.04 11.11 -25.54
CA ASP A 558 -8.40 10.41 -26.66
C ASP A 558 -7.99 11.38 -27.78
N ASP A 559 -7.34 10.87 -28.83
CA ASP A 559 -6.89 11.66 -29.98
C ASP A 559 -8.04 12.34 -30.74
N GLU A 560 -9.28 11.87 -30.56
CA GLU A 560 -10.48 12.46 -31.14
C GLU A 560 -11.09 13.56 -30.24
N GLY A 561 -10.57 13.77 -29.03
CA GLY A 561 -11.05 14.74 -28.06
C GLY A 561 -12.26 14.25 -27.23
N ASN A 562 -12.39 12.94 -27.05
CA ASN A 562 -13.44 12.30 -26.26
C ASN A 562 -12.92 11.77 -24.92
N VAL A 563 -13.76 11.78 -23.88
CA VAL A 563 -13.49 11.12 -22.59
C VAL A 563 -13.76 9.62 -22.65
N ARG A 564 -14.69 9.18 -23.51
CA ARG A 564 -15.25 7.81 -23.60
C ARG A 564 -15.86 7.35 -22.27
N PRO A 565 -16.86 8.05 -21.72
CA PRO A 565 -17.30 7.86 -20.32
C PRO A 565 -17.74 6.42 -19.97
N LEU A 566 -18.30 5.69 -20.94
CA LEU A 566 -18.79 4.32 -20.76
C LEU A 566 -17.75 3.23 -21.09
N ALA A 567 -16.59 3.59 -21.63
CA ALA A 567 -15.52 2.62 -21.86
C ALA A 567 -14.93 2.17 -20.52
N TYR A 568 -14.42 0.94 -20.48
CA TYR A 568 -13.74 0.42 -19.30
C TYR A 568 -12.32 0.99 -19.18
N THR A 569 -11.86 1.15 -17.93
CA THR A 569 -10.55 1.71 -17.64
C THR A 569 -9.49 0.62 -17.58
N THR A 570 -8.41 0.77 -18.34
CA THR A 570 -7.26 -0.14 -18.30
C THR A 570 -6.28 0.21 -17.17
N ARG A 571 -5.43 -0.75 -16.79
CA ARG A 571 -4.38 -0.56 -15.78
C ARG A 571 -3.40 0.58 -16.13
N ALA A 572 -3.02 0.72 -17.40
CA ALA A 572 -2.14 1.81 -17.83
C ALA A 572 -2.80 3.19 -17.71
N GLU A 573 -4.08 3.31 -18.09
CA GLU A 573 -4.82 4.56 -17.98
C GLU A 573 -5.02 4.97 -16.52
N ALA A 574 -5.35 4.02 -15.65
CA ALA A 574 -5.48 4.26 -14.23
C ALA A 574 -4.17 4.71 -13.59
N ALA A 575 -3.04 4.11 -14.00
CA ALA A 575 -1.71 4.54 -13.54
C ALA A 575 -1.41 5.99 -13.94
N VAL A 576 -1.73 6.39 -15.17
CA VAL A 576 -1.51 7.78 -15.61
C VAL A 576 -2.38 8.77 -14.83
N ILE A 577 -3.68 8.45 -14.64
CA ILE A 577 -4.59 9.30 -13.88
C ILE A 577 -4.10 9.46 -12.43
N LEU A 578 -3.78 8.36 -11.75
CA LEU A 578 -3.29 8.39 -10.36
C LEU A 578 -1.95 9.13 -10.24
N SER A 579 -1.03 8.91 -11.18
CA SER A 579 0.29 9.55 -11.17
C SER A 579 0.22 11.06 -11.37
N LYS A 580 -0.84 11.58 -12.00
CA LYS A 580 -1.08 13.03 -12.15
C LYS A 580 -1.76 13.65 -10.93
N LEU A 581 -2.47 12.85 -10.15
CA LEU A 581 -3.13 13.31 -8.92
C LEU A 581 -2.21 13.32 -7.70
N LYS A 582 -1.07 12.63 -7.77
CA LYS A 582 -0.04 12.53 -6.72
C LYS A 582 1.27 13.16 -7.19
#